data_AF-A0A961VAL0-F1
#
_entry.id   AF-A0A961VAL0-F1
#
_cell.length_a   1.000
_cell.length_b   1.000
_cell.length_c   1.000
_cell.angle_alpha   90.00
_cell.angle_beta   90.00
_cell.angle_gamma   90.00
#
_symmetry.space_group_name_H-M   'P 1'
#
loop_
_entity.id
_entity.type
_entity.pdbx_description
1 polymer ?
#
loop_
_entity_poly.entity_id
_entity_poly.type
_entity_poly.pdbx_seq_one_letter_code
_entity_poly.pdbx_strand_id
1 'polypeptide(L)'
;ESDGMVGLNFAVAFLRSDGRMLADVALDQMLRHFDHLIAILGEDRVGFGSDFDGAVIPQDIADASGLPKLRQAMIDHGYNDALMTKLCHANWLRVLEKTWGACGSARTD
;
A
#
# COMPACT_ATOMS: atom_id res chain seq x y z
N GLU A 1 4.06 -17.03 -10.70
CA GLU A 1 3.02 -16.00 -10.46
C GLU A 1 1.82 -16.58 -9.73
N SER A 2 1.62 -16.26 -8.44
CA SER A 2 0.43 -16.66 -7.66
C SER A 2 -0.73 -15.66 -7.80
N ASP A 3 -0.48 -14.49 -8.40
CA ASP A 3 -1.41 -13.37 -8.48
C ASP A 3 -1.91 -12.93 -7.07
N GLY A 4 -0.95 -12.89 -6.13
CA GLY A 4 -1.13 -12.45 -4.75
C GLY A 4 -1.17 -10.92 -4.58
N MET A 5 -0.73 -10.44 -3.41
CA MET A 5 -0.81 -9.03 -3.01
C MET A 5 0.37 -8.66 -2.10
N VAL A 6 0.87 -7.44 -2.22
CA VAL A 6 1.85 -6.84 -1.31
C VAL A 6 1.29 -5.54 -0.74
N GLY A 7 1.29 -5.42 0.60
CA GLY A 7 1.04 -4.17 1.29
C GLY A 7 2.36 -3.44 1.57
N LEU A 8 2.49 -2.20 1.12
CA LEU A 8 3.65 -1.37 1.47
C LEU A 8 3.64 -1.06 2.97
N ASN A 9 4.70 -1.47 3.67
CA ASN A 9 4.90 -1.20 5.09
C ASN A 9 5.40 0.24 5.32
N PHE A 10 4.87 0.92 6.34
CA PHE A 10 5.26 2.30 6.65
C PHE A 10 6.44 2.37 7.63
N ALA A 11 6.93 1.24 8.14
CA ALA A 11 8.10 1.19 9.00
C ALA A 11 9.32 1.82 8.31
N VAL A 12 9.88 2.86 8.94
CA VAL A 12 10.95 3.66 8.33
C VAL A 12 12.22 2.85 8.04
N ALA A 13 12.48 1.78 8.80
CA ALA A 13 13.60 0.88 8.54
C ALA A 13 13.48 0.11 7.21
N PHE A 14 12.26 -0.05 6.68
CA PHE A 14 12.02 -0.72 5.39
C PHE A 14 11.89 0.29 4.24
N LEU A 15 11.58 1.56 4.55
CA LEU A 15 11.52 2.63 3.56
C LEU A 15 12.90 3.20 3.24
N ARG A 16 13.74 3.34 4.27
CA ARG A 16 15.06 3.96 4.14
C ARG A 16 16.09 3.01 3.57
N SER A 17 16.89 3.51 2.65
CA SER A 17 18.01 2.74 2.07
C SER A 17 19.11 2.39 3.09
N ASP A 18 19.21 3.15 4.18
CA ASP A 18 20.16 2.91 5.28
C ASP A 18 19.58 2.01 6.39
N GLY A 19 18.32 1.60 6.28
CA GLY A 19 17.65 0.74 7.24
C GLY A 19 17.44 1.33 8.64
N ARG A 20 17.68 2.63 8.84
CA ARG A 20 17.64 3.23 10.18
C ARG A 20 16.21 3.46 10.67
N MET A 21 16.02 3.39 11.99
CA MET A 21 14.75 3.68 12.66
C MET A 21 14.59 5.19 12.96
N LEU A 22 14.63 6.03 11.94
CA LEU A 22 14.42 7.48 12.07
C LEU A 22 13.18 7.93 11.30
N ALA A 23 12.32 8.72 11.95
CA ALA A 23 11.01 9.15 11.41
C ALA A 23 11.12 10.22 10.30
N ASP A 24 12.31 10.73 10.03
CA ASP A 24 12.63 11.74 9.01
C ASP A 24 12.66 11.14 7.60
N VAL A 25 11.53 10.58 7.19
CA VAL A 25 11.34 9.97 5.88
C VAL A 25 10.35 10.81 5.07
N ALA A 26 10.80 11.32 3.94
CA ALA A 26 9.93 12.05 3.01
C ALA A 26 8.92 11.09 2.36
N LEU A 27 7.69 11.56 2.12
CA LEU A 27 6.66 10.76 1.45
C LEU A 27 7.09 10.31 0.04
N ASP A 28 7.93 11.09 -0.65
CA ASP A 28 8.56 10.70 -1.93
C ASP A 28 9.31 9.36 -1.85
N GLN A 29 9.94 9.07 -0.71
CA GLN A 29 10.61 7.79 -0.52
C GLN A 29 9.60 6.62 -0.49
N MET A 30 8.41 6.81 0.07
CA MET A 30 7.34 5.81 -0.01
C MET A 30 6.82 5.64 -1.44
N LEU A 31 6.68 6.75 -2.18
CA LEU A 31 6.24 6.75 -3.57
C LEU A 31 7.21 5.97 -4.47
N ARG A 32 8.53 6.10 -4.26
CA ARG A 32 9.52 5.26 -4.96
C ARG A 32 9.35 3.77 -4.71
N HIS A 33 8.95 3.36 -3.49
CA HIS A 33 8.63 1.97 -3.21
C HIS A 33 7.33 1.52 -3.88
N PHE A 34 6.29 2.37 -3.90
CA PHE A 34 5.08 2.08 -4.67
C PHE A 34 5.39 1.89 -6.15
N ASP A 35 6.14 2.80 -6.78
CA ASP A 35 6.52 2.70 -8.19
C ASP A 35 7.28 1.40 -8.48
N HIS A 36 8.22 1.03 -7.61
CA HIS A 36 8.98 -0.21 -7.76
C HIS A 36 8.09 -1.45 -7.63
N LEU A 37 7.20 -1.49 -6.64
CA LEU A 37 6.25 -2.58 -6.45
C LEU A 37 5.27 -2.68 -7.62
N ILE A 38 4.73 -1.56 -8.10
CA ILE A 38 3.81 -1.52 -9.24
C ILE A 38 4.52 -1.98 -10.52
N ALA A 39 5.76 -1.55 -10.76
CA ALA A 39 6.52 -1.96 -11.94
C ALA A 39 6.79 -3.48 -11.99
N ILE A 40 6.95 -4.13 -10.84
CA ILE A 40 7.24 -5.57 -10.74
C ILE A 40 5.96 -6.40 -10.68
N LEU A 41 5.01 -6.00 -9.83
CA LEU A 41 3.83 -6.79 -9.49
C LEU A 41 2.60 -6.42 -10.33
N GLY A 42 2.60 -5.25 -10.96
CA GLY A 42 1.45 -4.65 -11.61
C GLY A 42 0.53 -3.92 -10.64
N GLU A 43 -0.31 -3.04 -11.18
CA GLU A 43 -1.20 -2.16 -10.41
C GLU A 43 -2.22 -2.91 -9.53
N ASP A 44 -2.55 -4.17 -9.83
CA ASP A 44 -3.62 -4.92 -9.16
C ASP A 44 -3.15 -5.70 -7.91
N ARG A 45 -1.86 -5.59 -7.57
CA ARG A 45 -1.18 -6.44 -6.57
C ARG A 45 -0.43 -5.64 -5.50
N VAL A 46 -0.68 -4.34 -5.42
CA VAL A 46 -0.05 -3.43 -4.47
C VAL A 46 -1.11 -2.67 -3.68
N GLY A 47 -0.88 -2.44 -2.41
CA GLY A 47 -1.74 -1.60 -1.58
C GLY A 47 -1.05 -1.15 -0.31
N PHE A 48 -1.81 -0.63 0.65
CA PHE A 48 -1.26 -0.20 1.94
C PHE A 48 -1.11 -1.38 2.91
N GLY A 49 -0.01 -1.40 3.65
CA GLY A 49 0.27 -2.38 4.72
C GLY A 49 0.88 -1.68 5.92
N SER A 50 0.19 -0.67 6.45
CA SER A 50 0.76 0.39 7.31
C SER A 50 1.67 -0.05 8.45
N ASP A 51 1.34 -1.15 9.14
CA ASP A 51 1.97 -1.51 10.42
C ASP A 51 1.78 -0.42 11.50
N PHE A 52 0.63 0.28 11.47
CA PHE A 52 0.23 1.20 12.54
C PHE A 52 0.23 0.50 13.90
N ASP A 53 0.67 1.22 14.94
CA ASP A 53 0.91 0.71 16.30
C ASP A 53 1.97 -0.40 16.43
N GLY A 54 2.60 -0.80 15.32
CA GLY A 54 3.65 -1.84 15.26
C GLY A 54 5.06 -1.31 14.92
N ALA A 55 5.18 -0.08 14.40
CA ALA A 55 6.43 0.45 13.89
C ALA A 55 6.64 1.96 14.13
N VAL A 56 7.90 2.40 14.00
CA VAL A 56 8.21 3.81 13.78
C VAL A 56 7.92 4.14 12.32
N ILE A 57 7.04 5.11 12.07
CA ILE A 57 6.60 5.49 10.73
C ILE A 57 7.01 6.94 10.39
N PRO A 58 6.91 7.39 9.12
CA PRO A 58 7.23 8.76 8.75
C PRO A 58 6.45 9.79 9.57
N GLN A 59 7.15 10.81 10.04
CA GLN A 59 6.57 11.88 10.87
C GLN A 59 5.40 12.62 10.21
N ASP A 60 5.38 12.70 8.88
CA ASP A 60 4.32 13.37 8.14
C ASP A 60 3.00 12.58 8.18
N ILE A 61 3.09 11.25 8.30
CA ILE A 61 1.93 10.37 8.51
C ILE A 61 1.55 10.38 9.99
N ALA A 62 2.51 10.20 10.89
CA ALA A 62 2.36 10.13 12.35
C ALA A 62 1.43 9.01 12.87
N ASP A 63 0.19 8.96 12.41
CA ASP A 63 -0.84 7.97 12.71
C ASP A 63 -1.86 7.87 11.56
N ALA A 64 -2.97 7.17 11.77
CA ALA A 64 -4.01 6.97 10.76
C ALA A 64 -4.62 8.30 10.24
N SER A 65 -4.60 9.38 11.02
CA SER A 65 -5.09 10.70 10.60
C SER A 65 -4.21 11.36 9.54
N GLY A 66 -2.97 10.89 9.33
CA GLY A 66 -2.07 11.38 8.29
C GLY A 66 -2.22 10.73 6.92
N LEU A 67 -3.06 9.70 6.77
CA LEU A 67 -3.34 9.08 5.47
C LEU A 67 -3.78 10.08 4.37
N PRO A 68 -4.56 11.14 4.65
CA PRO A 68 -4.88 12.16 3.65
C PRO A 68 -3.65 12.88 3.08
N LYS A 69 -2.57 13.05 3.87
CA LYS A 69 -1.32 13.66 3.38
C LYS A 69 -0.59 12.74 2.40
N LEU A 70 -0.51 11.44 2.72
CA LEU A 70 0.03 10.44 1.80
C LEU A 70 -0.80 10.39 0.51
N ARG A 71 -2.14 10.42 0.63
CA ARG A 71 -3.04 10.48 -0.53
C ARG A 71 -2.77 11.70 -1.40
N GLN A 72 -2.55 12.88 -0.81
CA GLN A 72 -2.21 14.08 -1.56
C GLN A 72 -0.85 13.94 -2.26
N ALA A 73 0.18 13.43 -1.58
CA ALA A 73 1.48 13.19 -2.19
C ALA A 73 1.40 12.22 -3.38
N MET A 74 0.57 11.19 -3.30
CA MET A 74 0.32 10.25 -4.42
C MET A 74 -0.35 10.95 -5.63
N ILE A 75 -1.30 11.86 -5.38
CA ILE A 75 -1.92 12.67 -6.44
C ILE A 75 -0.88 13.59 -7.09
N ASP A 76 -0.09 14.28 -6.27
CA ASP A 76 0.95 15.19 -6.73
C ASP A 76 2.05 14.45 -7.53
N HIS A 77 2.29 13.17 -7.20
CA HIS A 77 3.18 12.27 -7.93
C HIS A 77 2.62 11.82 -9.29
N GLY A 78 1.31 11.98 -9.52
CA GLY A 78 0.64 11.68 -10.79
C GLY A 78 -0.15 10.37 -10.81
N TYR A 79 -0.45 9.76 -9.66
CA TYR A 79 -1.37 8.62 -9.63
C TYR A 79 -2.79 9.08 -9.90
N ASN A 80 -3.41 8.51 -10.94
CA ASN A 80 -4.78 8.81 -11.32
C ASN A 80 -5.78 8.16 -10.36
N ASP A 81 -7.05 8.58 -10.43
CA ASP A 81 -8.11 8.11 -9.54
C ASP A 81 -8.30 6.58 -9.59
N ALA A 82 -8.15 5.96 -10.77
CA ALA A 82 -8.30 4.51 -10.93
C ALA A 82 -7.21 3.75 -10.16
N LEU A 83 -5.96 4.17 -10.30
CA LEU A 83 -4.83 3.59 -9.56
C LEU A 83 -4.98 3.86 -8.05
N MET A 84 -5.39 5.06 -7.67
CA MET A 84 -5.63 5.41 -6.26
C MET A 84 -6.68 4.48 -5.62
N THR A 85 -7.80 4.22 -6.29
CA THR A 85 -8.82 3.27 -5.83
C THR A 85 -8.24 1.87 -5.61
N LYS A 86 -7.42 1.38 -6.55
CA LYS A 86 -6.74 0.09 -6.44
C LYS A 86 -5.83 0.01 -5.22
N LEU A 87 -4.92 0.96 -5.08
CA LEU A 87 -3.92 0.99 -4.01
C LEU A 87 -4.55 1.17 -2.62
N CYS A 88 -5.59 2.00 -2.51
CA CYS A 88 -6.22 2.28 -1.23
C CYS A 88 -7.07 1.12 -0.72
N HIS A 89 -7.76 0.37 -1.58
CA HIS A 89 -8.61 -0.74 -1.10
C HIS A 89 -8.95 -1.82 -2.13
N ALA A 90 -9.14 -1.49 -3.42
CA ALA A 90 -9.77 -2.45 -4.34
C ALA A 90 -8.90 -3.71 -4.55
N ASN A 91 -7.58 -3.57 -4.49
CA ASN A 91 -6.66 -4.71 -4.59
C ASN A 91 -6.73 -5.65 -3.39
N TRP A 92 -6.95 -5.09 -2.18
CA TRP A 92 -7.20 -5.90 -1.00
C TRP A 92 -8.50 -6.68 -1.14
N LEU A 93 -9.58 -6.04 -1.59
CA LEU A 93 -10.86 -6.72 -1.80
C LEU A 93 -10.74 -7.84 -2.85
N ARG A 94 -10.06 -7.58 -3.98
CA ARG A 94 -9.76 -8.59 -5.01
C ARG A 94 -9.08 -9.82 -4.42
N VAL A 95 -8.01 -9.64 -3.64
CA VAL A 95 -7.25 -10.80 -3.11
C VAL A 95 -8.05 -11.55 -2.04
N LEU A 96 -8.89 -10.86 -1.25
CA LEU A 96 -9.80 -11.51 -0.30
C LEU A 96 -10.83 -12.37 -1.04
N GLU A 97 -11.49 -11.83 -2.07
CA GLU A 97 -12.45 -12.57 -2.91
C GLU A 97 -11.81 -13.80 -3.57
N LYS A 98 -10.60 -13.64 -4.10
CA LYS A 98 -9.84 -14.75 -4.68
C LYS A 98 -9.49 -15.83 -3.66
N THR A 99 -9.15 -15.44 -2.44
CA THR A 99 -8.63 -16.35 -1.41
C THR A 99 -9.74 -17.06 -0.66
N TRP A 100 -10.81 -16.35 -0.31
CA TRP A 100 -11.94 -16.89 0.44
C TRP A 100 -13.05 -17.46 -0.45
N GLY A 101 -13.02 -17.14 -1.75
CA GLY A 101 -14.11 -17.37 -2.68
C GLY A 101 -15.17 -16.27 -2.57
N ALA A 102 -15.87 -15.99 -3.67
CA ALA A 102 -16.97 -15.04 -3.65
C ALA A 102 -18.08 -15.54 -2.69
N CYS A 103 -18.52 -14.69 -1.77
CA CYS A 103 -19.73 -14.94 -0.99
C CYS A 103 -20.93 -14.89 -1.95
N GLY A 104 -21.26 -16.02 -2.58
CA GLY A 104 -22.31 -16.09 -3.59
C GLY A 104 -22.35 -17.33 -4.47
N SER A 105 -21.26 -18.09 -4.61
CA SER A 105 -21.32 -19.38 -5.32
C SER A 105 -21.53 -20.52 -4.30
N ALA A 106 -22.69 -20.52 -3.65
CA ALA A 106 -23.20 -21.77 -3.11
C ALA A 106 -23.37 -22.73 -4.31
N ARG A 107 -22.68 -23.87 -4.23
CA ARG A 107 -22.82 -25.02 -5.11
C ARG A 107 -24.31 -25.27 -5.39
N THR A 108 -24.73 -25.09 -6.64
CA THR A 108 -25.87 -25.83 -7.18
C THR A 108 -25.34 -27.18 -7.61
N ASP A 109 -25.32 -28.15 -6.70
CA ASP A 109 -25.28 -29.59 -6.97
C ASP A 109 -25.97 -30.31 -5.80
#